data_AF-A0AAW3RTE1-F1
#
_entry.id   AF-A0AAW3RTE1-F1
#
_cell.length_a   1.000
_cell.length_b   1.000
_cell.length_c   1.000
_cell.angle_alpha   90.00
_cell.angle_beta   90.00
_cell.angle_gamma   90.00
#
_symmetry.space_group_name_H-M   'P 1'
#
loop_
_entity.id
_entity.type
_entity.pdbx_description
1 polymer ?
#
loop_
_entity_poly.entity_id
_entity_poly.type
_entity_poly.pdbx_seq_one_letter_code
_entity_poly.pdbx_strand_id
1 'polypeptide(L)'
;MLTSLGVKNLRSFKEFTSIDLKPITVFIGKNSSGKSSFLRILPLLSQSTQETTNGPILWYGRLVDFGDFNNALNNNTEEKEIIFHFNIKVDERYLSYRYHHLYVSNSVEGAQLDIGVKLTITNPNLKTITKSVEINIDDTFLKIYLDEQKKESNIFVWNEALKIEKKVSVINSDGEFLPKIMFLMNAQDEKHFKIYPIDILSFGDEYLKGINFPPIIAIKKKNKAFYDELKLEASLLLKKYFHNKTTDANIKKILDEPLSKVSQNQIMKSLSKVSSNQTTFLKNLHACKNNLEEIKNIQVFSLINNFNSLSSYLNEQLKKSFASVKYIGPSRAIAERFYRFQDLQVNTLDHTGSNFAMILNSLSSEEKSGFKDWTKANFGFTVSVAVIDSHYAVKIQTEEDDNEYNISDMGFGYSQVLPIIMSIWLEQNRVRGYNNNDSIFVIEQPELHLHPAYQAKLAKVFALLIAYNKKNDLNVKIIFETHSQSMIDALGECIEDSDIDFNNNDVSVNVFEKINNNETKTYKAEFDKNGFFENWPVGFFTGN
;
A
#
# COMPACT_ATOMS: atom_id res chain seq x y z
N MET A 1 5.06 -2.93 -2.35
CA MET A 1 5.07 -2.00 -1.21
C MET A 1 4.44 -0.67 -1.57
N LEU A 2 3.57 -0.12 -0.70
CA LEU A 2 3.06 1.25 -0.80
C LEU A 2 4.16 2.31 -0.57
N THR A 3 4.39 3.19 -1.55
CA THR A 3 5.41 4.25 -1.50
C THR A 3 4.83 5.65 -1.37
N SER A 4 3.60 5.89 -1.81
CA SER A 4 2.89 7.14 -1.56
C SER A 4 1.38 6.92 -1.44
N LEU A 5 0.72 7.87 -0.78
CA LEU A 5 -0.73 7.93 -0.66
C LEU A 5 -1.18 9.34 -1.01
N GLY A 6 -2.25 9.45 -1.80
CA GLY A 6 -2.86 10.73 -2.14
C GLY A 6 -4.37 10.67 -2.15
N VAL A 7 -4.98 11.85 -2.02
CA VAL A 7 -6.42 12.03 -1.94
C VAL A 7 -6.88 13.34 -2.57
N LYS A 8 -8.07 13.34 -3.15
CA LYS A 8 -8.81 14.55 -3.55
C LYS A 8 -10.26 14.41 -3.07
N ASN A 9 -10.87 15.53 -2.71
CA ASN A 9 -12.27 15.65 -2.34
C ASN A 9 -12.67 14.82 -1.10
N LEU A 10 -11.77 14.69 -0.12
CA LEU A 10 -12.03 14.01 1.15
C LEU A 10 -11.95 15.02 2.30
N ARG A 11 -13.05 15.23 3.02
CA ARG A 11 -13.16 16.15 4.16
C ARG A 11 -12.58 17.53 3.83
N SER A 12 -11.47 17.96 4.42
CA SER A 12 -10.84 19.27 4.15
C SER A 12 -9.87 19.28 2.96
N PHE A 13 -9.58 18.13 2.34
CA PHE A 13 -8.72 18.00 1.16
C PHE A 13 -9.56 18.22 -0.10
N LYS A 14 -9.75 19.48 -0.50
CA LYS A 14 -10.47 19.82 -1.73
C LYS A 14 -9.64 19.46 -2.97
N GLU A 15 -8.41 19.99 -3.03
CA GLU A 15 -7.46 19.71 -4.10
C GLU A 15 -6.68 18.42 -3.85
N PHE A 16 -6.05 17.91 -4.91
CA PHE A 16 -5.25 16.69 -4.83
C PHE A 16 -4.03 16.91 -3.92
N THR A 17 -3.94 16.09 -2.88
CA THR A 17 -2.87 16.11 -1.89
C THR A 17 -2.22 14.73 -1.86
N SER A 18 -0.90 14.65 -1.99
CA SER A 18 -0.14 13.38 -1.98
C SER A 18 1.05 13.48 -1.05
N ILE A 19 1.30 12.40 -0.31
CA ILE A 19 2.39 12.28 0.64
C ILE A 19 3.19 11.01 0.33
N ASP A 20 4.50 11.16 0.19
CA ASP A 20 5.42 10.04 0.09
C ASP A 20 5.62 9.42 1.47
N LEU A 21 5.57 8.09 1.52
CA LEU A 21 5.74 7.32 2.73
C LEU A 21 7.21 6.90 2.83
N LYS A 22 7.97 7.57 3.68
CA LYS A 22 9.33 7.15 4.09
C LYS A 22 9.27 6.13 5.23
N PRO A 23 10.38 5.45 5.58
CA PRO A 23 10.45 4.58 6.76
C PRO A 23 9.86 5.23 8.02
N ILE A 24 10.11 6.52 8.25
CA ILE A 24 9.38 7.36 9.20
C ILE A 24 8.71 8.51 8.45
N THR A 25 7.40 8.66 8.63
CA THR A 25 6.63 9.77 8.06
C THR A 25 5.87 10.46 9.18
N VAL A 26 6.20 11.72 9.46
CA VAL A 26 5.63 12.48 10.57
C VAL A 26 4.67 13.54 10.04
N PHE A 27 3.51 13.67 10.65
CA PHE A 27 2.53 14.72 10.36
C PHE A 27 2.51 15.74 11.48
N ILE A 28 2.78 17.00 11.16
CA ILE A 28 2.74 18.13 12.09
C ILE A 28 1.85 19.25 11.55
N GLY A 29 1.40 20.14 12.43
CA GLY A 29 0.52 21.26 12.08
C GLY A 29 -0.55 21.54 13.14
N LYS A 30 -1.28 22.63 12.99
CA LYS A 30 -2.30 23.08 13.97
C LYS A 30 -3.42 22.04 14.15
N ASN A 31 -4.18 22.17 15.25
CA ASN A 31 -5.38 21.37 15.44
C ASN A 31 -6.37 21.61 14.30
N SER A 32 -7.07 20.54 13.92
CA SER A 32 -8.06 20.57 12.82
C SER A 32 -7.48 20.98 11.45
N SER A 33 -6.17 20.85 11.22
CA SER A 33 -5.54 21.09 9.90
C SER A 33 -5.67 19.93 8.90
N GLY A 34 -6.28 18.80 9.30
CA GLY A 34 -6.52 17.64 8.44
C GLY A 34 -5.58 16.45 8.66
N LYS A 35 -4.58 16.58 9.54
CA LYS A 35 -3.59 15.52 9.89
C LYS A 35 -4.24 14.16 10.16
N SER A 36 -5.13 14.09 11.14
CA SER A 36 -5.79 12.83 11.51
C SER A 36 -6.73 12.34 10.42
N SER A 37 -7.33 13.23 9.64
CA SER A 37 -8.17 12.82 8.50
C SER A 37 -7.35 12.16 7.39
N PHE A 38 -6.13 12.63 7.13
CA PHE A 38 -5.22 12.00 6.17
C PHE A 38 -4.63 10.70 6.73
N LEU A 39 -4.14 10.72 7.98
CA LEU A 39 -3.55 9.56 8.64
C LEU A 39 -4.54 8.38 8.70
N ARG A 40 -5.82 8.66 8.98
CA ARG A 40 -6.90 7.67 9.05
C ARG A 40 -7.31 7.07 7.69
N ILE A 41 -6.80 7.56 6.56
CA ILE A 41 -7.03 6.93 5.25
C ILE A 41 -6.41 5.52 5.23
N LEU A 42 -5.27 5.31 5.88
CA LEU A 42 -4.61 3.99 5.93
C LEU A 42 -5.45 2.94 6.68
N PRO A 43 -5.93 3.17 7.92
CA PRO A 43 -6.84 2.25 8.58
C PRO A 43 -8.21 2.14 7.87
N LEU A 44 -8.70 3.19 7.21
CA LEU A 44 -9.91 3.11 6.37
C LEU A 44 -9.73 2.08 5.24
N LEU A 45 -8.62 2.14 4.51
CA LEU A 45 -8.31 1.20 3.45
C LEU A 45 -8.01 -0.19 4.02
N SER A 46 -7.36 -0.26 5.18
CA SER A 46 -7.10 -1.50 5.91
C SER A 46 -8.38 -2.26 6.23
N GLN A 47 -9.35 -1.63 6.92
CA GLN A 47 -10.63 -2.27 7.24
C GLN A 47 -11.43 -2.64 5.99
N SER A 48 -11.32 -1.84 4.92
CA SER A 48 -11.96 -2.13 3.63
C SER A 48 -11.43 -3.41 2.97
N THR A 49 -10.16 -3.75 3.19
CA THR A 49 -9.54 -4.97 2.62
C THR A 49 -9.63 -6.22 3.49
N GLN A 50 -9.89 -6.03 4.78
CA GLN A 50 -9.95 -7.11 5.77
C GLN A 50 -11.37 -7.66 5.96
N GLU A 51 -12.40 -6.87 5.64
CA GLU A 51 -13.80 -7.27 5.70
C GLU A 51 -14.32 -7.71 4.31
N THR A 52 -15.37 -8.53 4.29
CA THR A 52 -16.11 -8.83 3.06
C THR A 52 -17.12 -7.72 2.79
N THR A 53 -16.82 -6.83 1.85
CA THR A 53 -17.63 -5.64 1.55
C THR A 53 -18.27 -5.74 0.16
N ASN A 54 -19.44 -5.10 -0.02
CA ASN A 54 -20.09 -4.98 -1.33
C ASN A 54 -19.48 -3.86 -2.21
N GLY A 55 -18.58 -3.06 -1.65
CA GLY A 55 -17.96 -1.92 -2.31
C GLY A 55 -16.50 -1.77 -1.90
N PRO A 56 -15.71 -0.98 -2.62
CA PRO A 56 -14.25 -0.91 -2.45
C PRO A 56 -13.82 -0.23 -1.15
N ILE A 57 -14.70 0.56 -0.51
CA ILE A 57 -14.40 1.32 0.71
C ILE A 57 -15.49 1.04 1.75
N LEU A 58 -15.06 0.63 2.93
CA LEU A 58 -15.87 0.49 4.14
C LEU A 58 -15.72 1.75 4.99
N TRP A 59 -16.62 2.72 4.83
CA TRP A 59 -16.54 4.02 5.51
C TRP A 59 -16.64 3.96 7.04
N TYR A 60 -17.30 2.95 7.57
CA TYR A 60 -17.47 2.73 9.01
C TYR A 60 -17.11 1.30 9.38
N GLY A 61 -16.23 1.14 10.36
CA GLY A 61 -15.75 -0.18 10.77
C GLY A 61 -14.97 -0.13 12.08
N ARG A 62 -14.28 -1.23 12.39
CA ARG A 62 -13.58 -1.42 13.66
C ARG A 62 -12.45 -0.41 13.90
N LEU A 63 -11.76 0.05 12.86
CA LEU A 63 -10.56 0.89 13.02
C LEU A 63 -10.90 2.37 12.99
N VAL A 64 -11.75 2.78 12.04
CA VAL A 64 -12.13 4.18 11.85
C VAL A 64 -13.58 4.35 11.40
N ASP A 65 -14.10 5.53 11.73
CA ASP A 65 -15.42 6.01 11.35
C ASP A 65 -15.29 7.29 10.51
N PHE A 66 -15.67 7.19 9.24
CA PHE A 66 -15.81 8.33 8.32
C PHE A 66 -17.27 8.76 8.12
N GLY A 67 -18.23 8.14 8.79
CA GLY A 67 -19.66 8.25 8.51
C GLY A 67 -20.01 7.49 7.24
N ASP A 68 -20.79 8.12 6.37
CA ASP A 68 -21.03 7.64 5.00
C ASP A 68 -20.15 8.38 3.97
N PHE A 69 -20.29 8.00 2.69
CA PHE A 69 -19.61 8.68 1.58
C PHE A 69 -19.86 10.19 1.56
N ASN A 70 -21.09 10.64 1.85
CA ASN A 70 -21.44 12.06 1.79
C ASN A 70 -20.81 12.83 2.96
N ASN A 71 -20.69 12.21 4.15
CA ASN A 71 -19.95 12.77 5.27
C ASN A 71 -18.45 12.83 5.03
N ALA A 72 -17.91 11.87 4.27
CA ALA A 72 -16.50 11.83 3.90
C ALA A 72 -16.16 12.85 2.80
N LEU A 73 -17.10 13.21 1.93
CA LEU A 73 -16.93 14.16 0.82
C LEU A 73 -16.54 15.56 1.33
N ASN A 74 -15.77 16.31 0.54
CA ASN A 74 -15.54 17.72 0.84
C ASN A 74 -16.82 18.54 0.61
N ASN A 75 -17.15 19.42 1.56
CA ASN A 75 -18.37 20.23 1.50
C ASN A 75 -18.25 21.49 0.61
N ASN A 76 -17.08 21.77 0.06
CA ASN A 76 -16.77 22.98 -0.74
C ASN A 76 -16.62 22.67 -2.24
N THR A 77 -17.22 21.56 -2.70
CA THR A 77 -17.23 21.14 -4.11
C THR A 77 -18.56 20.49 -4.47
N GLU A 78 -18.97 20.66 -5.73
CA GLU A 78 -20.15 20.00 -6.31
C GLU A 78 -19.82 18.59 -6.84
N GLU A 79 -18.53 18.25 -6.96
CA GLU A 79 -18.06 16.94 -7.39
C GLU A 79 -18.51 15.87 -6.37
N LYS A 80 -19.30 14.88 -6.81
CA LYS A 80 -19.76 13.75 -5.98
C LYS A 80 -18.83 12.53 -6.10
N GLU A 81 -17.53 12.78 -6.07
CA GLU A 81 -16.48 11.80 -6.30
C GLU A 81 -15.29 12.01 -5.37
N ILE A 82 -14.85 10.94 -4.71
CA ILE A 82 -13.61 10.93 -3.91
C ILE A 82 -12.54 10.21 -4.71
N ILE A 83 -11.34 10.77 -4.79
CA ILE A 83 -10.21 10.15 -5.49
C ILE A 83 -9.17 9.74 -4.49
N PHE A 84 -8.78 8.46 -4.51
CA PHE A 84 -7.60 7.95 -3.85
C PHE A 84 -6.50 7.69 -4.89
N HIS A 85 -5.25 7.96 -4.52
CA HIS A 85 -4.09 7.68 -5.34
C HIS A 85 -3.05 6.91 -4.53
N PHE A 86 -2.47 5.88 -5.13
CA PHE A 86 -1.48 5.02 -4.50
C PHE A 86 -0.31 4.87 -5.45
N ASN A 87 0.91 5.09 -4.97
CA ASN A 87 2.09 4.54 -5.66
C ASN A 87 2.52 3.27 -4.95
N ILE A 88 2.77 2.23 -5.74
CA ILE A 88 3.23 0.94 -5.25
C ILE A 88 4.50 0.57 -6.01
N LYS A 89 5.55 0.26 -5.26
CA LYS A 89 6.76 -0.36 -5.77
C LYS A 89 6.58 -1.87 -5.80
N VAL A 90 6.72 -2.48 -6.97
CA VAL A 90 6.51 -3.91 -7.19
C VAL A 90 7.71 -4.53 -7.88
N ASP A 91 7.95 -5.81 -7.62
CA ASP A 91 8.97 -6.55 -8.33
C ASP A 91 8.45 -6.96 -9.71
N GLU A 92 9.13 -6.48 -10.75
CA GLU A 92 8.73 -6.68 -12.14
C GLU A 92 8.63 -8.15 -12.57
N ARG A 93 9.28 -9.09 -11.86
CA ARG A 93 9.27 -10.53 -12.19
C ARG A 93 7.86 -11.11 -12.11
N TYR A 94 7.05 -10.63 -11.17
CA TYR A 94 5.71 -11.16 -10.90
C TYR A 94 4.61 -10.56 -11.79
N LEU A 95 4.94 -9.53 -12.57
CA LEU A 95 3.98 -8.84 -13.45
C LEU A 95 3.67 -9.62 -14.74
N SER A 96 4.51 -10.59 -15.13
CA SER A 96 4.31 -11.32 -16.38
C SER A 96 3.53 -12.63 -16.17
N TYR A 97 2.43 -12.77 -16.92
CA TYR A 97 1.44 -13.87 -16.81
C TYR A 97 2.05 -15.28 -16.88
N ARG A 98 3.17 -15.48 -17.57
CA ARG A 98 3.82 -16.80 -17.70
C ARG A 98 4.47 -17.30 -16.41
N TYR A 99 4.69 -16.43 -15.42
CA TYR A 99 5.40 -16.77 -14.19
C TYR A 99 4.50 -16.93 -12.96
N HIS A 100 3.18 -16.77 -13.10
CA HIS A 100 2.25 -17.10 -12.01
C HIS A 100 2.24 -18.62 -11.66
N HIS A 101 2.86 -19.47 -12.49
CA HIS A 101 2.87 -20.93 -12.30
C HIS A 101 4.25 -21.59 -12.37
N LEU A 102 5.33 -20.85 -12.56
CA LEU A 102 6.67 -21.45 -12.67
C LEU A 102 7.64 -20.69 -11.78
N TYR A 103 8.28 -21.44 -10.87
CA TYR A 103 9.42 -21.06 -10.06
C TYR A 103 10.29 -20.01 -10.75
N VAL A 104 10.07 -18.74 -10.43
CA VAL A 104 11.05 -17.70 -10.69
C VAL A 104 12.23 -18.09 -9.80
N SER A 105 13.37 -18.47 -10.41
CA SER A 105 14.56 -18.75 -9.63
C SER A 105 14.91 -17.50 -8.82
N ASN A 106 15.02 -17.64 -7.49
CA ASN A 106 15.37 -16.56 -6.57
C ASN A 106 16.75 -15.91 -6.89
N SER A 107 17.51 -16.45 -7.83
CA SER A 107 18.87 -16.02 -8.20
C SER A 107 18.95 -14.82 -9.14
N VAL A 108 17.83 -14.26 -9.62
CA VAL A 108 17.84 -13.04 -10.45
C VAL A 108 17.12 -11.94 -9.70
N GLU A 109 17.85 -10.93 -9.20
CA GLU A 109 17.25 -9.70 -8.68
C GLU A 109 16.35 -9.09 -9.76
N GLY A 110 15.05 -9.02 -9.46
CA GLY A 110 14.09 -8.32 -10.30
C GLY A 110 14.26 -6.82 -10.13
N ALA A 111 14.20 -6.07 -11.24
CA ALA A 111 14.08 -4.63 -11.13
C ALA A 111 12.78 -4.28 -10.40
N GLN A 112 12.82 -3.23 -9.58
CA GLN A 112 11.65 -2.66 -8.94
C GLN A 112 10.97 -1.69 -9.91
N LEU A 113 9.65 -1.75 -10.01
CA LEU A 113 8.82 -0.87 -10.82
C LEU A 113 7.83 -0.11 -9.95
N ASP A 114 7.77 1.20 -10.13
CA ASP A 114 6.77 2.04 -9.49
C ASP A 114 5.51 2.08 -10.37
N ILE A 115 4.37 1.75 -9.78
CA ILE A 115 3.06 1.76 -10.43
C ILE A 115 2.15 2.74 -9.68
N GLY A 116 1.62 3.73 -10.39
CA GLY A 116 0.59 4.63 -9.88
C GLY A 116 -0.80 4.04 -10.11
N VAL A 117 -1.66 4.07 -9.09
CA VAL A 117 -3.06 3.62 -9.16
C VAL A 117 -3.95 4.72 -8.61
N LYS A 118 -4.83 5.23 -9.46
CA LYS A 118 -5.84 6.23 -9.11
C LYS A 118 -7.22 5.60 -9.13
N LEU A 119 -7.88 5.63 -7.98
CA LEU A 119 -9.19 5.07 -7.74
C LEU A 119 -10.20 6.20 -7.54
N THR A 120 -11.18 6.33 -8.43
CA THR A 120 -12.26 7.31 -8.30
C THR A 120 -13.51 6.61 -7.81
N ILE A 121 -14.01 7.03 -6.65
CA ILE A 121 -15.16 6.44 -5.96
C ILE A 121 -16.34 7.38 -6.02
N THR A 122 -17.54 6.83 -6.17
CA THR A 122 -18.81 7.57 -6.13
C THR A 122 -19.87 6.76 -5.37
N ASN A 123 -21.02 7.38 -5.08
CA ASN A 123 -22.09 6.76 -4.28
C ASN A 123 -23.49 6.92 -4.92
N PRO A 124 -23.73 6.40 -6.13
CA PRO A 124 -25.06 6.34 -6.71
C PRO A 124 -25.97 5.47 -5.84
N ASN A 125 -27.19 5.95 -5.57
CA ASN A 125 -28.22 5.19 -4.88
C ASN A 125 -27.77 4.57 -3.54
N LEU A 126 -26.94 5.29 -2.76
CA LEU A 126 -26.40 4.85 -1.46
C LEU A 126 -25.46 3.63 -1.52
N LYS A 127 -24.96 3.27 -2.71
CA LYS A 127 -23.93 2.25 -2.87
C LYS A 127 -22.59 2.86 -3.28
N THR A 128 -21.59 2.69 -2.42
CA THR A 128 -20.21 3.10 -2.73
C THR A 128 -19.62 2.16 -3.77
N ILE A 129 -19.23 2.72 -4.92
CA ILE A 129 -18.64 1.99 -6.04
C ILE A 129 -17.41 2.68 -6.61
N THR A 130 -16.60 1.91 -7.32
CA THR A 130 -15.55 2.48 -8.18
C THR A 130 -16.18 3.02 -9.45
N LYS A 131 -16.02 4.32 -9.73
CA LYS A 131 -16.41 4.98 -10.98
C LYS A 131 -15.35 4.82 -12.08
N SER A 132 -14.08 4.91 -11.71
CA SER A 132 -12.98 4.68 -12.66
C SER A 132 -11.70 4.28 -11.95
N VAL A 133 -10.90 3.49 -12.65
CA VAL A 133 -9.52 3.15 -12.27
C VAL A 133 -8.59 3.67 -13.34
N GLU A 134 -7.53 4.33 -12.93
CA GLU A 134 -6.44 4.76 -13.80
C GLU A 134 -5.12 4.23 -13.25
N ILE A 135 -4.32 3.61 -14.11
CA ILE A 135 -3.03 3.01 -13.79
C ILE A 135 -1.97 3.75 -14.61
N ASN A 136 -0.89 4.15 -13.96
CA ASN A 136 0.28 4.75 -14.61
C ASN A 136 1.50 3.85 -14.42
N ILE A 137 2.16 3.51 -15.52
CA ILE A 137 3.42 2.75 -15.55
C ILE A 137 4.35 3.39 -16.57
N ASP A 138 5.54 3.76 -16.12
CA ASP A 138 6.49 4.58 -16.89
C ASP A 138 5.80 5.87 -17.39
N ASP A 139 5.68 6.05 -18.71
CA ASP A 139 5.00 7.17 -19.36
C ASP A 139 3.66 6.76 -20.01
N THR A 140 3.15 5.57 -19.70
CA THR A 140 1.92 5.03 -20.30
C THR A 140 0.80 4.95 -19.27
N PHE A 141 -0.36 5.48 -19.64
CA PHE A 141 -1.54 5.52 -18.82
C PHE A 141 -2.59 4.54 -19.34
N LEU A 142 -3.27 3.89 -18.41
CA LEU A 142 -4.43 3.04 -18.67
C LEU A 142 -5.58 3.55 -17.83
N LYS A 143 -6.78 3.70 -18.41
CA LYS A 143 -7.98 4.10 -17.67
C LYS A 143 -9.18 3.29 -18.11
N ILE A 144 -9.96 2.86 -17.13
CA ILE A 144 -11.25 2.23 -17.33
C ILE A 144 -12.30 2.97 -16.51
N TYR A 145 -13.42 3.30 -17.17
CA TYR A 145 -14.62 3.76 -16.47
C TYR A 145 -15.47 2.55 -16.08
N LEU A 146 -16.27 2.66 -15.04
CA LEU A 146 -17.17 1.63 -14.59
C LEU A 146 -18.55 2.25 -14.54
N ASP A 147 -19.39 1.90 -15.50
CA ASP A 147 -20.78 2.35 -15.59
C ASP A 147 -21.65 1.31 -14.89
N GLU A 148 -22.34 1.69 -13.81
CA GLU A 148 -23.20 0.75 -13.06
C GLU A 148 -24.50 0.41 -13.81
N GLN A 149 -24.93 1.25 -14.75
CA GLN A 149 -26.14 1.00 -15.54
C GLN A 149 -25.87 0.11 -16.75
N LYS A 150 -24.61 0.00 -17.18
CA LYS A 150 -24.19 -0.77 -18.35
C LYS A 150 -23.16 -1.81 -17.96
N LYS A 151 -23.43 -3.07 -18.32
CA LYS A 151 -22.39 -4.11 -18.29
C LYS A 151 -21.21 -3.79 -19.20
N GLU A 152 -21.34 -2.80 -20.09
CA GLU A 152 -20.33 -2.35 -21.05
C GLU A 152 -19.69 -1.04 -20.61
N SER A 153 -18.39 -0.93 -20.82
CA SER A 153 -17.60 0.28 -20.61
C SER A 153 -16.49 0.40 -21.64
N ASN A 154 -15.71 1.47 -21.58
CA ASN A 154 -14.54 1.69 -22.41
C ASN A 154 -13.26 1.64 -21.57
N ILE A 155 -12.27 0.90 -22.08
CA ILE A 155 -10.89 0.97 -21.62
C ILE A 155 -10.08 1.83 -22.60
N PHE A 156 -9.27 2.72 -22.04
CA PHE A 156 -8.37 3.62 -22.74
C PHE A 156 -6.95 3.29 -22.33
N VAL A 157 -6.03 3.17 -23.29
CA VAL A 157 -4.59 3.08 -23.00
C VAL A 157 -3.88 4.06 -23.89
N TRP A 158 -3.04 4.92 -23.33
CA TRP A 158 -2.37 5.96 -24.10
C TRP A 158 -1.01 6.35 -23.53
N ASN A 159 -0.20 6.90 -24.43
CA ASN A 159 0.98 7.69 -24.11
C ASN A 159 0.90 9.00 -24.92
N GLU A 160 2.00 9.74 -25.08
CA GLU A 160 2.03 10.98 -25.86
C GLU A 160 1.73 10.81 -27.36
N ALA A 161 2.04 9.65 -27.95
CA ALA A 161 2.01 9.41 -29.39
C ALA A 161 0.85 8.51 -29.86
N LEU A 162 0.36 7.62 -29.00
CA LEU A 162 -0.61 6.58 -29.33
C LEU A 162 -1.70 6.49 -28.28
N LYS A 163 -2.94 6.29 -28.72
CA LYS A 163 -4.11 6.03 -27.87
C LYS A 163 -4.97 4.92 -28.46
N ILE A 164 -5.32 3.94 -27.63
CA ILE A 164 -6.26 2.86 -27.94
C ILE A 164 -7.52 3.04 -27.07
N GLU A 165 -8.68 2.86 -27.69
CA GLU A 165 -9.97 2.78 -27.01
C GLU A 165 -10.66 1.46 -27.40
N LYS A 166 -11.16 0.71 -26.43
CA LYS A 166 -11.91 -0.53 -26.70
C LYS A 166 -13.10 -0.68 -25.76
N LYS A 167 -14.21 -1.20 -26.30
CA LYS A 167 -15.37 -1.61 -25.52
C LYS A 167 -15.08 -2.91 -24.77
N VAL A 168 -15.46 -2.93 -23.51
CA VAL A 168 -15.24 -4.05 -22.59
C VAL A 168 -16.49 -4.27 -21.75
N SER A 169 -16.74 -5.50 -21.34
CA SER A 169 -17.67 -5.77 -20.26
C SER A 169 -16.94 -5.93 -18.94
N VAL A 170 -17.43 -5.27 -17.90
CA VAL A 170 -16.88 -5.36 -16.55
C VAL A 170 -17.43 -6.62 -15.88
N ILE A 171 -16.54 -7.40 -15.27
CA ILE A 171 -16.89 -8.59 -14.48
C ILE A 171 -16.86 -8.15 -13.01
N ASN A 172 -17.94 -8.45 -12.29
CA ASN A 172 -18.19 -7.96 -10.93
C ASN A 172 -16.99 -8.20 -10.01
N SER A 173 -16.65 -7.19 -9.24
CA SER A 173 -15.44 -7.11 -8.41
C SER A 173 -15.81 -6.64 -7.00
N ASP A 174 -16.83 -7.26 -6.40
CA ASP A 174 -17.35 -6.88 -5.09
C ASP A 174 -16.20 -6.87 -4.07
N GLY A 175 -15.99 -5.73 -3.42
CA GLY A 175 -14.92 -5.53 -2.43
C GLY A 175 -13.50 -5.37 -3.00
N GLU A 176 -13.29 -5.50 -4.31
CA GLU A 176 -11.99 -5.26 -4.95
C GLU A 176 -11.84 -3.79 -5.37
N PHE A 177 -10.59 -3.28 -5.36
CA PHE A 177 -10.31 -1.92 -5.82
C PHE A 177 -10.32 -1.81 -7.35
N LEU A 178 -9.69 -2.77 -8.03
CA LEU A 178 -9.58 -2.83 -9.48
C LEU A 178 -10.51 -3.90 -10.08
N PRO A 179 -11.13 -3.62 -11.24
CA PRO A 179 -12.08 -4.53 -11.88
C PRO A 179 -11.38 -5.60 -12.72
N LYS A 180 -12.11 -6.65 -13.08
CA LYS A 180 -11.78 -7.56 -14.19
C LYS A 180 -12.65 -7.23 -15.40
N ILE A 181 -12.14 -7.51 -16.60
CA ILE A 181 -12.84 -7.23 -17.86
C ILE A 181 -12.85 -8.41 -18.82
N MET A 182 -13.82 -8.38 -19.72
CA MET A 182 -13.87 -9.19 -20.94
C MET A 182 -14.02 -8.24 -22.13
N PHE A 183 -13.26 -8.45 -23.21
CA PHE A 183 -13.34 -7.59 -24.38
C PHE A 183 -14.59 -7.92 -25.18
N LEU A 184 -15.32 -6.91 -25.62
CA LEU A 184 -16.50 -7.09 -26.47
C LEU A 184 -16.06 -7.13 -27.93
N MET A 185 -16.55 -8.13 -28.68
CA MET A 185 -16.35 -8.23 -30.12
C MET A 185 -17.39 -7.38 -30.84
N ASN A 186 -17.04 -6.83 -32.01
CA ASN A 186 -18.01 -6.13 -32.84
C ASN A 186 -18.94 -7.17 -33.51
N ALA A 187 -20.23 -6.84 -33.65
CA ALA A 187 -21.24 -7.74 -34.24
C ALA A 187 -20.96 -8.18 -35.70
N GLN A 188 -20.00 -7.56 -36.39
CA GLN A 188 -19.57 -7.99 -37.73
C GLN A 188 -18.63 -9.21 -37.72
N ASP A 189 -18.06 -9.56 -36.56
CA ASP A 189 -17.14 -10.70 -36.37
C ASP A 189 -17.87 -12.00 -35.97
N GLU A 190 -19.19 -11.97 -35.76
CA GLU A 190 -20.01 -13.06 -35.21
C GLU A 190 -20.26 -14.25 -36.15
N LYS A 191 -19.78 -14.24 -37.40
CA LYS A 191 -20.06 -15.34 -38.35
C LYS A 191 -19.36 -16.67 -38.03
N HIS A 192 -18.42 -16.67 -37.09
CA HIS A 192 -17.80 -17.89 -36.62
C HIS A 192 -17.90 -17.92 -35.10
N PHE A 193 -18.60 -18.92 -34.56
CA PHE A 193 -18.43 -19.57 -33.25
C PHE A 193 -19.80 -19.91 -32.62
N LYS A 194 -20.28 -21.12 -32.94
CA LYS A 194 -21.30 -21.81 -32.16
C LYS A 194 -20.68 -22.34 -30.87
N ILE A 195 -21.31 -22.03 -29.75
CA ILE A 195 -20.99 -22.52 -28.41
C ILE A 195 -21.42 -24.00 -28.31
N TYR A 196 -20.54 -24.85 -27.79
CA TYR A 196 -20.89 -26.16 -27.23
C TYR A 196 -20.45 -26.23 -25.75
N PRO A 197 -21.21 -26.90 -24.86
CA PRO A 197 -20.93 -27.01 -23.43
C PRO A 197 -19.94 -28.17 -23.10
N ILE A 198 -19.63 -28.36 -21.81
CA ILE A 198 -19.02 -29.55 -21.13
C ILE A 198 -17.49 -29.42 -20.88
N ASP A 199 -16.84 -29.73 -19.74
CA ASP A 199 -17.21 -30.27 -18.41
C ASP A 199 -16.20 -29.82 -17.33
N ILE A 200 -16.61 -29.88 -16.06
CA ILE A 200 -15.82 -29.61 -14.84
C ILE A 200 -15.33 -30.95 -14.27
N LEU A 201 -14.00 -31.17 -14.20
CA LEU A 201 -13.24 -32.07 -13.30
C LEU A 201 -11.76 -31.63 -13.46
N SER A 202 -10.86 -31.49 -12.48
CA SER A 202 -10.80 -31.83 -11.06
C SER A 202 -9.69 -30.97 -10.41
N PHE A 203 -9.85 -30.74 -9.11
CA PHE A 203 -9.09 -29.89 -8.20
C PHE A 203 -7.63 -30.30 -7.93
N GLY A 204 -6.85 -29.31 -7.48
CA GLY A 204 -5.72 -29.43 -6.55
C GLY A 204 -5.68 -28.18 -5.67
N ASP A 205 -6.30 -28.28 -4.48
CA ASP A 205 -6.33 -27.33 -3.35
C ASP A 205 -4.92 -27.22 -2.69
N GLU A 206 -4.49 -26.18 -1.97
CA GLU A 206 -5.14 -25.41 -0.89
C GLU A 206 -4.61 -23.96 -0.89
N TYR A 207 -5.30 -23.05 -0.19
CA TYR A 207 -5.19 -21.57 -0.23
C TYR A 207 -5.97 -20.93 -1.39
N LEU A 208 -7.30 -20.83 -1.24
CA LEU A 208 -8.19 -19.77 -1.78
C LEU A 208 -9.67 -20.16 -1.53
N LYS A 209 -10.02 -20.61 -0.32
CA LYS A 209 -11.43 -20.81 0.04
C LYS A 209 -12.06 -19.46 0.37
N GLY A 210 -12.83 -18.92 -0.57
CA GLY A 210 -13.72 -17.79 -0.29
C GLY A 210 -14.37 -17.07 -1.48
N ILE A 211 -13.86 -17.19 -2.72
CA ILE A 211 -14.46 -16.49 -3.87
C ILE A 211 -14.39 -17.37 -5.12
N ASN A 212 -15.57 -17.75 -5.65
CA ASN A 212 -15.71 -18.42 -6.94
C ASN A 212 -15.38 -17.45 -8.08
N PHE A 213 -14.11 -17.32 -8.46
CA PHE A 213 -13.72 -16.63 -9.69
C PHE A 213 -13.86 -17.57 -10.90
N PRO A 214 -14.40 -17.11 -12.05
CA PRO A 214 -14.16 -17.83 -13.29
C PRO A 214 -12.65 -17.86 -13.57
N PRO A 215 -12.05 -19.03 -13.88
CA PRO A 215 -10.62 -19.14 -14.08
C PRO A 215 -10.19 -18.23 -15.24
N ILE A 216 -9.12 -17.45 -15.03
CA ILE A 216 -8.55 -16.48 -16.00
C ILE A 216 -8.36 -17.10 -17.40
N ILE A 217 -8.14 -18.41 -17.45
CA ILE A 217 -8.04 -19.23 -18.66
C ILE A 217 -9.31 -19.16 -19.54
N ALA A 218 -10.50 -19.14 -18.94
CA ALA A 218 -11.78 -19.08 -19.66
C ALA A 218 -12.00 -17.72 -20.34
N ILE A 219 -11.58 -16.62 -19.68
CA ILE A 219 -11.66 -15.27 -20.23
C ILE A 219 -10.70 -15.13 -21.43
N LYS A 220 -9.49 -15.70 -21.36
CA LYS A 220 -8.53 -15.67 -22.47
C LYS A 220 -9.01 -16.38 -23.73
N LYS A 221 -9.71 -17.52 -23.62
CA LYS A 221 -10.26 -18.23 -24.79
C LYS A 221 -11.26 -17.36 -25.56
N LYS A 222 -12.07 -16.56 -24.87
CA LYS A 222 -13.04 -15.64 -25.50
C LYS A 222 -12.38 -14.42 -26.16
N ASN A 223 -11.28 -13.91 -25.61
CA ASN A 223 -10.63 -12.69 -26.11
C ASN A 223 -9.58 -12.91 -27.23
N LYS A 224 -9.41 -14.15 -27.73
CA LYS A 224 -8.31 -14.52 -28.62
C LYS A 224 -8.21 -13.64 -29.87
N ALA A 225 -9.32 -13.36 -30.56
CA ALA A 225 -9.29 -12.58 -31.80
C ALA A 225 -8.84 -11.13 -31.57
N PHE A 226 -9.23 -10.51 -30.45
CA PHE A 226 -8.78 -9.16 -30.10
C PHE A 226 -7.27 -9.13 -29.79
N TYR A 227 -6.75 -10.13 -29.09
CA TYR A 227 -5.30 -10.21 -28.86
C TYR A 227 -4.52 -10.42 -30.18
N ASP A 228 -5.09 -11.14 -31.15
CA ASP A 228 -4.50 -11.31 -32.47
C ASP A 228 -4.54 -9.99 -33.31
N GLU A 229 -5.58 -9.17 -33.13
CA GLU A 229 -5.71 -7.80 -33.69
C GLU A 229 -4.64 -6.87 -33.10
N LEU A 230 -4.52 -6.79 -31.76
CA LEU A 230 -3.48 -6.00 -31.10
C LEU A 230 -2.07 -6.39 -31.53
N LYS A 231 -1.81 -7.69 -31.68
CA LYS A 231 -0.53 -8.20 -32.19
C LYS A 231 -0.26 -7.76 -33.62
N LEU A 232 -1.29 -7.72 -34.46
CA LEU A 232 -1.16 -7.24 -35.84
C LEU A 232 -0.78 -5.77 -35.85
N GLU A 233 -1.47 -4.92 -35.10
CA GLU A 233 -1.16 -3.49 -35.03
C GLU A 233 0.25 -3.21 -34.48
N ALA A 234 0.62 -3.89 -33.39
CA ALA A 234 1.99 -3.82 -32.84
C ALA A 234 3.04 -4.31 -33.85
N SER A 235 2.72 -5.31 -34.69
CA SER A 235 3.65 -5.82 -35.71
C SER A 235 3.92 -4.80 -36.81
N LEU A 236 2.93 -3.98 -37.17
CA LEU A 236 3.07 -2.94 -38.19
C LEU A 236 4.04 -1.84 -37.73
N LEU A 237 4.03 -1.48 -36.44
CA LEU A 237 4.97 -0.51 -35.89
C LEU A 237 6.43 -0.96 -36.01
N LEU A 238 6.68 -2.26 -35.79
CA LEU A 238 8.03 -2.81 -35.85
C LEU A 238 8.48 -3.22 -37.26
N LYS A 239 7.56 -3.36 -38.22
CA LYS A 239 7.84 -3.88 -39.58
C LYS A 239 8.98 -3.17 -40.29
N LYS A 240 9.11 -1.84 -40.09
CA LYS A 240 10.19 -1.01 -40.67
C LYS A 240 11.60 -1.38 -40.20
N TYR A 241 11.73 -2.06 -39.07
CA TYR A 241 13.03 -2.47 -38.51
C TYR A 241 13.50 -3.84 -39.02
N PHE A 242 12.57 -4.69 -39.45
CA PHE A 242 12.89 -6.01 -39.98
C PHE A 242 13.39 -5.94 -41.42
N HIS A 243 14.14 -6.97 -41.83
CA HIS A 243 14.48 -7.14 -43.24
C HIS A 243 13.20 -7.29 -44.08
N ASN A 244 13.16 -6.73 -45.29
CA ASN A 244 11.99 -6.68 -46.16
C ASN A 244 11.39 -8.06 -46.52
N LYS A 245 12.13 -9.14 -46.25
CA LYS A 245 11.73 -10.55 -46.47
C LYS A 245 11.06 -11.19 -45.24
N THR A 246 11.10 -10.54 -44.09
CA THR A 246 10.48 -11.05 -42.87
C THR A 246 8.98 -10.97 -43.00
N THR A 247 8.30 -12.11 -42.85
CA THR A 247 6.84 -12.19 -42.96
C THR A 247 6.16 -11.63 -41.71
N ASP A 248 4.96 -11.06 -41.87
CA ASP A 248 4.16 -10.55 -40.76
C ASP A 248 3.88 -11.64 -39.70
N ALA A 249 3.74 -12.89 -40.13
CA ALA A 249 3.59 -14.05 -39.23
C ALA A 249 4.81 -14.25 -38.32
N ASN A 250 6.03 -14.04 -38.83
CA ASN A 250 7.25 -14.14 -38.03
C ASN A 250 7.38 -12.96 -37.07
N ILE A 251 7.01 -11.75 -37.50
CA ILE A 251 7.00 -10.55 -36.62
C ILE A 251 6.01 -10.74 -35.46
N LYS A 252 4.80 -11.24 -35.74
CA LYS A 252 3.80 -11.54 -34.70
C LYS A 252 4.31 -12.53 -33.64
N LYS A 253 5.03 -13.57 -34.05
CA LYS A 253 5.65 -14.54 -33.11
C LYS A 253 6.69 -13.89 -32.21
N ILE A 254 7.48 -12.95 -32.75
CA ILE A 254 8.50 -12.22 -31.98
C ILE A 254 7.84 -11.37 -30.89
N LEU A 255 6.66 -10.82 -31.16
CA LEU A 255 5.89 -9.99 -30.23
C LEU A 255 5.21 -10.75 -29.08
N ASP A 256 5.14 -12.08 -29.11
CA ASP A 256 4.50 -12.86 -28.04
C ASP A 256 5.13 -12.66 -26.65
N GLU A 257 6.46 -12.57 -26.57
CA GLU A 257 7.15 -12.34 -25.30
C GLU A 257 7.11 -10.86 -24.87
N PRO A 258 7.45 -9.86 -25.72
CA PRO A 258 7.34 -8.45 -25.37
C PRO A 258 5.94 -8.00 -24.94
N LEU A 259 4.88 -8.44 -25.64
CA LEU A 259 3.51 -8.11 -25.28
C LEU A 259 3.02 -8.80 -23.99
N SER A 260 3.83 -9.66 -23.37
CA SER A 260 3.57 -10.21 -22.04
C SER A 260 4.22 -9.41 -20.90
N LYS A 261 4.94 -8.32 -21.24
CA LYS A 261 5.70 -7.50 -20.29
C LYS A 261 5.01 -6.16 -20.05
N VAL A 262 5.16 -5.61 -18.84
CA VAL A 262 4.37 -4.42 -18.45
C VAL A 262 5.21 -3.14 -18.52
N SER A 263 6.50 -3.18 -18.17
CA SER A 263 7.41 -2.02 -18.23
C SER A 263 8.18 -1.91 -19.54
N GLN A 264 8.54 -0.69 -19.91
CA GLN A 264 9.35 -0.39 -21.11
C GLN A 264 10.68 -1.14 -21.09
N ASN A 265 11.33 -1.23 -19.92
CA ASN A 265 12.60 -1.94 -19.75
C ASN A 265 12.46 -3.44 -20.06
N GLN A 266 11.42 -4.09 -19.53
CA GLN A 266 11.16 -5.51 -19.82
C GLN A 266 10.81 -5.74 -21.29
N ILE A 267 10.02 -4.85 -21.89
CA ILE A 267 9.67 -4.92 -23.31
C ILE A 267 10.95 -4.85 -24.16
N MET A 268 11.84 -3.90 -23.87
CA MET A 268 13.13 -3.77 -24.56
C MET A 268 13.98 -5.05 -24.38
N LYS A 269 14.17 -5.52 -23.14
CA LYS A 269 14.94 -6.74 -22.85
C LYS A 269 14.37 -7.98 -23.54
N SER A 270 13.05 -8.11 -23.58
CA SER A 270 12.40 -9.22 -24.29
C SER A 270 12.54 -9.08 -25.81
N LEU A 271 12.42 -7.87 -26.37
CA LEU A 271 12.66 -7.67 -27.80
C LEU A 271 14.10 -8.02 -28.19
N SER A 272 15.09 -7.57 -27.44
CA SER A 272 16.50 -7.88 -27.73
C SER A 272 16.81 -9.37 -27.62
N LYS A 273 16.24 -10.06 -26.64
CA LYS A 273 16.38 -11.51 -26.45
C LYS A 273 15.78 -12.32 -27.60
N VAL A 274 14.52 -12.05 -27.97
CA VAL A 274 13.80 -12.81 -28.99
C VAL A 274 14.33 -12.53 -30.39
N SER A 275 14.95 -11.37 -30.60
CA SER A 275 15.59 -10.98 -31.85
C SER A 275 17.11 -11.17 -31.88
N SER A 276 17.68 -11.91 -30.93
CA SER A 276 19.14 -12.19 -30.83
C SER A 276 19.76 -12.70 -32.14
N ASN A 277 19.04 -13.54 -32.89
CA ASN A 277 19.49 -14.07 -34.18
C ASN A 277 19.18 -13.16 -35.38
N GLN A 278 18.63 -11.96 -35.16
CA GLN A 278 18.23 -11.02 -36.21
C GLN A 278 19.09 -9.76 -36.15
N THR A 279 20.33 -9.91 -36.59
CA THR A 279 21.35 -8.84 -36.59
C THR A 279 20.88 -7.57 -37.28
N THR A 280 20.14 -7.68 -38.39
CA THR A 280 19.56 -6.52 -39.10
C THR A 280 18.52 -5.78 -38.25
N PHE A 281 17.63 -6.51 -37.56
CA PHE A 281 16.62 -5.90 -36.69
C PHE A 281 17.28 -5.19 -35.51
N LEU A 282 18.20 -5.87 -34.81
CA LEU A 282 18.90 -5.27 -33.67
C LEU A 282 19.72 -4.05 -34.08
N LYS A 283 20.41 -4.12 -35.23
CA LYS A 283 21.15 -2.98 -35.77
C LYS A 283 20.22 -1.80 -36.09
N ASN A 284 19.11 -2.06 -36.79
CA ASN A 284 18.15 -1.02 -37.18
C ASN A 284 17.42 -0.43 -35.99
N LEU A 285 17.09 -1.26 -34.99
CA LEU A 285 16.59 -0.83 -33.70
C LEU A 285 17.68 0.05 -33.07
N HIS A 286 18.81 -0.46 -32.60
CA HIS A 286 19.84 0.34 -31.92
C HIS A 286 20.32 1.60 -32.64
N ALA A 287 20.32 1.65 -33.98
CA ALA A 287 20.69 2.83 -34.76
C ALA A 287 19.63 3.96 -34.73
N CYS A 288 18.39 3.67 -34.35
CA CYS A 288 17.33 4.67 -34.25
C CYS A 288 17.41 5.46 -32.94
N LYS A 289 17.57 6.79 -33.06
CA LYS A 289 17.41 7.74 -31.94
C LYS A 289 16.03 7.60 -31.24
N ASN A 290 15.01 7.11 -31.95
CA ASN A 290 13.62 7.01 -31.51
C ASN A 290 13.22 5.63 -30.96
N ASN A 291 14.15 4.69 -30.71
CA ASN A 291 13.78 3.37 -30.17
C ASN A 291 12.89 3.42 -28.93
N LEU A 292 13.09 4.43 -28.08
CA LEU A 292 12.26 4.63 -26.90
C LEU A 292 10.79 4.85 -27.28
N GLU A 293 10.51 5.54 -28.38
CA GLU A 293 9.16 5.89 -28.82
C GLU A 293 8.40 4.65 -29.32
N GLU A 294 9.03 3.75 -30.06
CA GLU A 294 8.36 2.49 -30.41
C GLU A 294 8.19 1.55 -29.22
N ILE A 295 9.14 1.52 -28.28
CA ILE A 295 8.98 0.76 -27.02
C ILE A 295 7.80 1.31 -26.22
N LYS A 296 7.67 2.64 -26.09
CA LYS A 296 6.52 3.31 -25.49
C LYS A 296 5.21 2.92 -26.19
N ASN A 297 5.20 2.90 -27.53
CA ASN A 297 4.00 2.52 -28.28
C ASN A 297 3.66 1.03 -28.13
N ILE A 298 4.65 0.14 -28.08
CA ILE A 298 4.43 -1.28 -27.78
C ILE A 298 3.88 -1.47 -26.37
N GLN A 299 4.31 -0.66 -25.40
CA GLN A 299 3.78 -0.70 -24.04
C GLN A 299 2.27 -0.45 -24.02
N VAL A 300 1.74 0.45 -24.84
CA VAL A 300 0.28 0.68 -24.96
C VAL A 300 -0.46 -0.63 -25.29
N PHE A 301 0.00 -1.38 -26.31
CA PHE A 301 -0.57 -2.69 -26.65
C PHE A 301 -0.36 -3.74 -25.56
N SER A 302 0.78 -3.67 -24.87
CA SER A 302 1.11 -4.62 -23.83
C SER A 302 0.26 -4.43 -22.57
N LEU A 303 0.01 -3.19 -22.13
CA LEU A 303 -0.82 -2.91 -20.95
C LEU A 303 -2.27 -3.36 -21.18
N ILE A 304 -2.85 -3.09 -22.34
CA ILE A 304 -4.20 -3.58 -22.65
C ILE A 304 -4.25 -5.11 -22.72
N ASN A 305 -3.21 -5.76 -23.27
CA ASN A 305 -3.10 -7.21 -23.33
C ASN A 305 -3.01 -7.87 -21.93
N ASN A 306 -2.38 -7.19 -20.97
CA ASN A 306 -2.13 -7.71 -19.62
C ASN A 306 -3.07 -7.15 -18.55
N PHE A 307 -4.07 -6.33 -18.89
CA PHE A 307 -4.90 -5.61 -17.91
C PHE A 307 -5.47 -6.50 -16.79
N ASN A 308 -6.08 -7.64 -17.12
CA ASN A 308 -6.67 -8.51 -16.09
C ASN A 308 -5.63 -9.08 -15.11
N SER A 309 -4.45 -9.41 -15.61
CA SER A 309 -3.35 -9.94 -14.80
C SER A 309 -2.74 -8.85 -13.93
N LEU A 310 -2.55 -7.66 -14.51
CA LEU A 310 -2.10 -6.46 -13.81
C LEU A 310 -3.10 -6.07 -12.71
N SER A 311 -4.39 -6.00 -13.03
CA SER A 311 -5.48 -5.71 -12.09
C SER A 311 -5.50 -6.68 -10.90
N SER A 312 -5.46 -7.99 -11.18
CA SER A 312 -5.44 -9.02 -10.13
C SER A 312 -4.20 -8.89 -9.23
N TYR A 313 -3.03 -8.67 -9.82
CA TYR A 313 -1.78 -8.49 -9.08
C TYR A 313 -1.81 -7.23 -8.22
N LEU A 314 -2.27 -6.10 -8.76
CA LEU A 314 -2.38 -4.84 -8.02
C LEU A 314 -3.39 -4.93 -6.87
N ASN A 315 -4.54 -5.60 -7.07
CA ASN A 315 -5.48 -5.88 -5.98
C ASN A 315 -4.81 -6.68 -4.86
N GLU A 316 -4.03 -7.71 -5.20
CA GLU A 316 -3.30 -8.51 -4.21
C GLU A 316 -2.25 -7.68 -3.47
N GLN A 317 -1.48 -6.84 -4.18
CA GLN A 317 -0.46 -5.98 -3.58
C GLN A 317 -1.05 -4.90 -2.69
N LEU A 318 -2.15 -4.26 -3.09
CA LEU A 318 -2.89 -3.30 -2.28
C LEU A 318 -3.47 -3.98 -1.03
N LYS A 319 -4.12 -5.14 -1.19
CA LYS A 319 -4.64 -5.92 -0.06
C LYS A 319 -3.55 -6.29 0.92
N LYS A 320 -2.40 -6.79 0.46
CA LYS A 320 -1.25 -7.10 1.30
C LYS A 320 -0.73 -5.86 2.03
N SER A 321 -0.61 -4.73 1.34
CA SER A 321 -0.10 -3.47 1.90
C SER A 321 -1.05 -2.86 2.94
N PHE A 322 -2.37 -2.92 2.73
CA PHE A 322 -3.34 -2.36 3.67
C PHE A 322 -3.65 -3.32 4.83
N ALA A 323 -3.62 -4.63 4.61
CA ALA A 323 -3.74 -5.62 5.68
C ALA A 323 -2.53 -5.59 6.65
N SER A 324 -1.39 -5.03 6.23
CA SER A 324 -0.23 -4.83 7.12
C SER A 324 -0.26 -3.55 7.95
N VAL A 325 -1.31 -2.74 7.80
CA VAL A 325 -1.51 -1.54 8.62
C VAL A 325 -1.85 -1.93 10.05
N LYS A 326 -1.01 -1.51 10.99
CA LYS A 326 -1.18 -1.63 12.43
C LYS A 326 -1.52 -0.26 12.99
N TYR A 327 -2.80 0.00 13.15
CA TYR A 327 -3.31 1.30 13.58
C TYR A 327 -3.46 1.37 15.11
N ILE A 328 -2.94 2.44 15.71
CA ILE A 328 -3.04 2.77 17.13
C ILE A 328 -3.66 4.17 17.22
N GLY A 329 -4.85 4.25 17.82
CA GLY A 329 -5.62 5.49 17.94
C GLY A 329 -5.12 6.42 19.05
N PRO A 330 -5.66 7.65 19.13
CA PRO A 330 -5.20 8.66 20.08
C PRO A 330 -5.65 8.35 21.51
N SER A 331 -6.84 7.77 21.66
CA SER A 331 -7.40 7.33 22.94
C SER A 331 -7.10 5.86 23.14
N ARG A 332 -6.09 5.56 23.96
CA ARG A 332 -5.76 4.19 24.35
C ARG A 332 -6.44 3.82 25.66
N ALA A 333 -6.71 2.53 25.83
CA ALA A 333 -7.44 1.97 26.95
C ALA A 333 -6.85 2.45 28.29
N ILE A 334 -7.75 2.78 29.22
CA ILE A 334 -7.36 3.17 30.58
C ILE A 334 -6.82 1.94 31.30
N ALA A 335 -5.77 2.14 32.10
CA ALA A 335 -5.23 1.10 32.95
C ALA A 335 -6.27 0.64 33.98
N GLU A 336 -6.62 -0.64 33.95
CA GLU A 336 -7.43 -1.27 34.99
C GLU A 336 -6.55 -1.93 36.05
N ARG A 337 -7.03 -1.97 37.29
CA ARG A 337 -6.30 -2.61 38.39
C ARG A 337 -6.24 -4.13 38.22
N PHE A 338 -7.30 -4.72 37.67
CA PHE A 338 -7.47 -6.14 37.43
C PHE A 338 -8.14 -6.36 36.08
N TYR A 339 -7.48 -7.10 35.20
CA TYR A 339 -8.01 -7.52 33.92
C TYR A 339 -8.60 -8.92 34.07
N ARG A 340 -9.77 -9.16 33.50
CA ARG A 340 -10.43 -10.48 33.60
C ARG A 340 -9.71 -11.51 32.74
N PHE A 341 -9.57 -12.72 33.28
CA PHE A 341 -9.15 -13.89 32.52
C PHE A 341 -10.13 -14.15 31.35
N GLN A 342 -9.58 -14.32 30.15
CA GLN A 342 -10.32 -14.76 28.97
C GLN A 342 -9.50 -15.86 28.28
N ASP A 343 -10.12 -16.98 27.93
CA ASP A 343 -9.52 -18.07 27.15
C ASP A 343 -9.39 -17.70 25.66
N LEU A 344 -8.82 -16.53 25.37
CA LEU A 344 -8.59 -16.04 24.02
C LEU A 344 -7.10 -15.93 23.76
N GLN A 345 -6.60 -16.69 22.79
CA GLN A 345 -5.30 -16.40 22.19
C GLN A 345 -5.47 -15.24 21.22
N VAL A 346 -4.84 -14.10 21.53
CA VAL A 346 -4.79 -12.97 20.61
C VAL A 346 -3.34 -12.59 20.38
N ASN A 347 -2.95 -12.57 19.11
CA ASN A 347 -1.56 -12.34 18.69
C ASN A 347 -1.34 -10.92 18.16
N THR A 348 -2.36 -10.06 18.22
CA THR A 348 -2.31 -8.67 17.73
C THR A 348 -3.00 -7.72 18.68
N LEU A 349 -2.38 -6.56 18.92
CA LEU A 349 -3.00 -5.49 19.68
C LEU A 349 -4.19 -4.90 18.93
N ASP A 350 -5.26 -4.59 19.64
CA ASP A 350 -6.31 -3.75 19.10
C ASP A 350 -5.88 -2.28 19.04
N HIS A 351 -6.63 -1.46 18.32
CA HIS A 351 -6.24 -0.07 18.07
C HIS A 351 -6.25 0.82 19.33
N THR A 352 -6.88 0.38 20.42
CA THR A 352 -6.88 1.06 21.73
C THR A 352 -5.86 0.48 22.70
N GLY A 353 -5.33 -0.71 22.47
CA GLY A 353 -4.52 -1.46 23.42
C GLY A 353 -5.29 -2.11 24.57
N SER A 354 -6.62 -2.26 24.47
CA SER A 354 -7.44 -2.83 25.55
C SER A 354 -7.11 -4.29 25.86
N ASN A 355 -6.58 -5.03 24.87
CA ASN A 355 -6.15 -6.41 25.03
C ASN A 355 -4.68 -6.55 25.47
N PHE A 356 -3.99 -5.45 25.83
CA PHE A 356 -2.57 -5.45 26.20
C PHE A 356 -2.24 -6.51 27.26
N ALA A 357 -2.97 -6.50 28.39
CA ALA A 357 -2.70 -7.40 29.51
C ALA A 357 -2.85 -8.88 29.12
N MET A 358 -3.81 -9.18 28.23
CA MET A 358 -4.06 -10.53 27.75
C MET A 358 -2.92 -11.03 26.85
N ILE A 359 -2.42 -10.18 25.95
CA ILE A 359 -1.28 -10.52 25.10
C ILE A 359 -0.04 -10.75 25.96
N LEU A 360 0.27 -9.81 26.86
CA LEU A 360 1.43 -9.94 27.76
C LEU A 360 1.37 -11.23 28.58
N ASN A 361 0.18 -11.65 29.03
CA ASN A 361 0.02 -12.91 29.73
C ASN A 361 0.17 -14.14 28.82
N SER A 362 -0.25 -14.06 27.56
CA SER A 362 -0.16 -15.15 26.59
C SER A 362 1.26 -15.45 26.10
N LEU A 363 2.19 -14.51 26.29
CA LEU A 363 3.61 -14.69 25.94
C LEU A 363 4.25 -15.84 26.74
N SER A 364 5.21 -16.53 26.12
CA SER A 364 6.06 -17.52 26.77
C SER A 364 6.90 -16.87 27.89
N SER A 365 7.49 -17.68 28.77
CA SER A 365 8.37 -17.16 29.83
C SER A 365 9.58 -16.43 29.25
N GLU A 366 10.14 -16.93 28.16
CA GLU A 366 11.26 -16.33 27.42
C GLU A 366 10.84 -15.01 26.77
N GLU A 367 9.66 -14.98 26.15
CA GLU A 367 9.08 -13.77 25.55
C GLU A 367 8.79 -12.70 26.59
N LYS A 368 8.22 -13.07 27.75
CA LYS A 368 8.00 -12.16 28.88
C LYS A 368 9.31 -11.58 29.40
N SER A 369 10.34 -12.41 29.56
CA SER A 369 11.67 -11.92 29.96
C SER A 369 12.27 -10.99 28.91
N GLY A 370 12.18 -11.35 27.62
CA GLY A 370 12.67 -10.54 26.52
C GLY A 370 11.96 -9.18 26.43
N PHE A 371 10.65 -9.13 26.66
CA PHE A 371 9.90 -7.87 26.74
C PHE A 371 10.29 -7.04 27.97
N LYS A 372 10.49 -7.70 29.13
CA LYS A 372 10.96 -7.07 30.37
C LYS A 372 12.32 -6.40 30.18
N ASP A 373 13.28 -7.12 29.59
CA ASP A 373 14.64 -6.63 29.37
C ASP A 373 14.66 -5.52 28.30
N TRP A 374 13.86 -5.67 27.24
CA TRP A 374 13.75 -4.67 26.18
C TRP A 374 13.14 -3.35 26.68
N THR A 375 12.09 -3.42 27.49
CA THR A 375 11.46 -2.22 28.09
C THR A 375 12.43 -1.51 29.03
N LYS A 376 13.21 -2.26 29.82
CA LYS A 376 14.26 -1.70 30.67
C LYS A 376 15.32 -0.97 29.84
N ALA A 377 15.88 -1.64 28.84
CA ALA A 377 16.96 -1.09 28.03
C ALA A 377 16.56 0.17 27.25
N ASN A 378 15.32 0.24 26.74
CA ASN A 378 14.88 1.36 25.90
C ASN A 378 14.18 2.48 26.68
N PHE A 379 13.52 2.17 27.80
CA PHE A 379 12.68 3.13 28.51
C PHE A 379 13.06 3.34 29.99
N GLY A 380 13.86 2.47 30.60
CA GLY A 380 14.26 2.57 32.02
C GLY A 380 13.15 2.13 32.99
N PHE A 381 12.24 1.27 32.54
CA PHE A 381 11.26 0.60 33.38
C PHE A 381 11.00 -0.81 32.86
N THR A 382 10.59 -1.71 33.74
CA THR A 382 10.18 -3.06 33.35
C THR A 382 8.66 -3.22 33.43
N VAL A 383 8.14 -4.13 32.61
CA VAL A 383 6.72 -4.48 32.58
C VAL A 383 6.58 -5.97 32.84
N SER A 384 5.73 -6.33 33.80
CA SER A 384 5.41 -7.71 34.13
C SER A 384 3.89 -7.88 34.29
N VAL A 385 3.43 -9.12 34.30
CA VAL A 385 2.03 -9.46 34.57
C VAL A 385 1.98 -10.45 35.72
N ALA A 386 1.24 -10.09 36.76
CA ALA A 386 0.96 -10.95 37.90
C ALA A 386 -0.42 -11.58 37.74
N VAL A 387 -0.51 -12.90 37.91
CA VAL A 387 -1.79 -13.62 37.97
C VAL A 387 -2.25 -13.64 39.43
N ILE A 388 -3.42 -13.06 39.69
CA ILE A 388 -4.03 -12.99 41.03
C ILE A 388 -5.42 -13.61 40.90
N ASP A 389 -5.57 -14.83 41.41
CA ASP A 389 -6.77 -15.67 41.25
C ASP A 389 -7.17 -15.82 39.76
N SER A 390 -8.34 -15.29 39.39
CA SER A 390 -8.89 -15.28 38.02
C SER A 390 -8.66 -13.95 37.28
N HIS A 391 -7.71 -13.14 37.75
CA HIS A 391 -7.39 -11.83 37.18
C HIS A 391 -5.91 -11.68 36.88
N TYR A 392 -5.61 -10.74 35.99
CA TYR A 392 -4.26 -10.28 35.71
C TYR A 392 -4.07 -8.87 36.25
N ALA A 393 -2.89 -8.58 36.78
CA ALA A 393 -2.47 -7.23 37.12
C ALA A 393 -1.18 -6.92 36.37
N VAL A 394 -1.21 -5.87 35.54
CA VAL A 394 0.00 -5.36 34.89
C VAL A 394 0.79 -4.57 35.92
N LYS A 395 2.08 -4.89 36.03
CA LYS A 395 3.01 -4.32 37.00
C LYS A 395 4.11 -3.56 36.31
N ILE A 396 4.48 -2.42 36.88
CA ILE A 396 5.58 -1.55 36.42
C ILE A 396 6.58 -1.40 37.55
N GLN A 397 7.86 -1.51 37.21
CA GLN A 397 8.98 -1.22 38.10
C GLN A 397 9.92 -0.24 37.38
N THR A 398 10.18 0.90 38.00
CA THR A 398 11.09 1.95 37.48
C THR A 398 12.54 1.68 37.93
N GLU A 399 13.52 2.26 37.25
CA GLU A 399 14.93 2.13 37.69
C GLU A 399 15.23 2.79 39.04
N GLU A 400 14.45 3.79 39.43
CA GLU A 400 14.63 4.53 40.68
C GLU A 400 14.11 3.77 41.92
N ASP A 401 13.32 2.70 41.72
CA ASP A 401 12.64 2.00 42.80
C ASP A 401 12.57 0.48 42.55
N ASP A 402 12.94 -0.30 43.57
CA ASP A 402 12.87 -1.76 43.54
C ASP A 402 11.43 -2.29 43.68
N ASN A 403 10.45 -1.44 43.99
CA ASN A 403 9.06 -1.82 44.16
C ASN A 403 8.31 -1.97 42.81
N GLU A 404 7.48 -3.01 42.71
CA GLU A 404 6.52 -3.19 41.62
C GLU A 404 5.16 -2.57 41.97
N TYR A 405 4.67 -1.71 41.08
CA TYR A 405 3.39 -1.02 41.24
C TYR A 405 2.37 -1.49 40.22
N ASN A 406 1.08 -1.44 40.56
CA ASN A 406 0.04 -1.66 39.57
C ASN A 406 0.05 -0.51 38.55
N ILE A 407 -0.13 -0.82 37.27
CA ILE A 407 -0.25 0.20 36.23
C ILE A 407 -1.40 1.20 36.52
N SER A 408 -2.47 0.79 37.20
CA SER A 408 -3.56 1.69 37.61
C SER A 408 -3.13 2.76 38.61
N ASP A 409 -2.08 2.46 39.37
CA ASP A 409 -1.52 3.34 40.40
C ASP A 409 -0.39 4.21 39.82
N MET A 410 0.00 3.94 38.57
CA MET A 410 1.01 4.68 37.82
C MET A 410 0.37 5.78 36.97
N GLY A 411 1.14 6.83 36.68
CA GLY A 411 0.66 7.95 35.85
C GLY A 411 0.15 7.49 34.48
N PHE A 412 -0.85 8.19 33.95
CA PHE A 412 -1.57 7.84 32.72
C PHE A 412 -0.66 7.65 31.48
N GLY A 413 0.55 8.20 31.47
CA GLY A 413 1.51 8.03 30.38
C GLY A 413 1.94 6.58 30.12
N TYR A 414 2.02 5.72 31.15
CA TYR A 414 2.41 4.32 30.97
C TYR A 414 1.35 3.55 30.17
N SER A 415 0.06 3.67 30.51
CA SER A 415 -1.00 2.97 29.78
C SER A 415 -1.11 3.42 28.32
N GLN A 416 -0.76 4.68 28.02
CA GLN A 416 -0.75 5.18 26.65
C GLN A 416 0.46 4.65 25.84
N VAL A 417 1.65 4.49 26.43
CA VAL A 417 2.83 4.10 25.64
C VAL A 417 2.97 2.59 25.43
N LEU A 418 2.50 1.78 26.39
CA LEU A 418 2.67 0.32 26.37
C LEU A 418 2.10 -0.38 25.13
N PRO A 419 0.92 -0.01 24.59
CA PRO A 419 0.42 -0.60 23.34
C PRO A 419 1.35 -0.33 22.15
N ILE A 420 1.96 0.86 22.06
CA ILE A 420 2.92 1.16 20.98
C ILE A 420 4.17 0.29 21.15
N ILE A 421 4.73 0.29 22.36
CA ILE A 421 5.94 -0.45 22.70
C ILE A 421 5.79 -1.94 22.40
N MET A 422 4.71 -2.56 22.89
CA MET A 422 4.49 -3.98 22.65
C MET A 422 4.22 -4.28 21.18
N SER A 423 3.52 -3.40 20.44
CA SER A 423 3.32 -3.57 19.00
C SER A 423 4.65 -3.62 18.23
N ILE A 424 5.60 -2.77 18.61
CA ILE A 424 6.95 -2.73 18.03
C ILE A 424 7.75 -3.97 18.43
N TRP A 425 7.75 -4.32 19.72
CA TRP A 425 8.48 -5.48 20.22
C TRP A 425 7.99 -6.79 19.58
N LEU A 426 6.67 -6.97 19.46
CA LEU A 426 6.08 -8.12 18.77
C LEU A 426 6.51 -8.19 17.30
N GLU A 427 6.64 -7.05 16.62
CA GLU A 427 7.08 -7.03 15.23
C GLU A 427 8.58 -7.33 15.06
N GLN A 428 9.41 -6.90 16.02
CA GLN A 428 10.83 -7.24 16.04
C GLN A 428 11.07 -8.73 16.28
N ASN A 429 10.27 -9.35 17.15
CA ASN A 429 10.43 -10.73 17.59
C ASN A 429 9.55 -11.74 16.83
N ARG A 430 8.75 -11.28 15.86
CA ARG A 430 7.89 -12.14 15.06
C ARG A 430 8.72 -13.16 14.29
N VAL A 431 8.38 -14.44 14.42
CA VAL A 431 8.93 -15.51 13.56
C VAL A 431 8.49 -15.25 12.12
N ARG A 432 9.45 -14.94 11.25
CA ARG A 432 9.19 -14.65 9.84
C ARG A 432 9.20 -15.97 9.05
N GLY A 433 8.07 -16.28 8.42
CA GLY A 433 7.98 -17.35 7.43
C GLY A 433 8.47 -16.89 6.05
N TYR A 434 8.29 -17.74 5.04
CA TYR A 434 8.71 -17.46 3.65
C TYR A 434 8.05 -16.20 3.03
N ASN A 435 6.93 -15.72 3.60
CA ASN A 435 6.30 -14.46 3.25
C ASN A 435 6.75 -13.37 4.24
N ASN A 436 7.84 -12.68 3.90
CA ASN A 436 8.31 -11.48 4.61
C ASN A 436 7.29 -10.35 4.35
N ASN A 437 6.29 -10.21 5.21
CA ASN A 437 5.25 -9.19 5.04
C ASN A 437 5.79 -7.83 5.49
N ASP A 438 5.55 -6.82 4.67
CA ASP A 438 5.69 -5.41 5.06
C ASP A 438 4.86 -5.14 6.33
N SER A 439 5.26 -4.17 7.16
CA SER A 439 4.48 -3.69 8.32
C SER A 439 4.37 -2.17 8.29
N ILE A 440 3.16 -1.63 8.44
CA ILE A 440 2.93 -0.17 8.42
C ILE A 440 2.27 0.22 9.76
N PHE A 441 3.04 0.78 10.68
CA PHE A 441 2.50 1.35 11.92
C PHE A 441 1.90 2.71 11.62
N VAL A 442 0.65 2.91 12.04
CA VAL A 442 -0.09 4.17 11.91
C VAL A 442 -0.50 4.61 13.30
N ILE A 443 0.10 5.68 13.83
CA ILE A 443 -0.01 6.04 15.24
C ILE A 443 -0.50 7.48 15.38
N GLU A 444 -1.64 7.67 16.05
CA GLU A 444 -2.14 9.00 16.38
C GLU A 444 -1.61 9.48 17.72
N GLN A 445 -1.00 10.67 17.73
CA GLN A 445 -0.54 11.36 18.94
C GLN A 445 0.19 10.43 19.92
N PRO A 446 1.29 9.77 19.49
CA PRO A 446 2.04 8.86 20.33
C PRO A 446 2.48 9.49 21.66
N GLU A 447 2.66 10.80 21.70
CA GLU A 447 3.11 11.60 22.85
C GLU A 447 2.04 11.88 23.92
N LEU A 448 0.77 11.60 23.65
CA LEU A 448 -0.34 12.01 24.51
C LEU A 448 -0.14 11.48 25.96
N HIS A 449 -0.20 12.38 26.94
CA HIS A 449 0.02 12.11 28.38
C HIS A 449 1.42 11.60 28.78
N LEU A 450 2.39 11.60 27.87
CA LEU A 450 3.78 11.26 28.19
C LEU A 450 4.59 12.49 28.57
N HIS A 451 5.50 12.32 29.53
CA HIS A 451 6.52 13.33 29.83
C HIS A 451 7.46 13.50 28.62
N PRO A 452 7.94 14.73 28.29
CA PRO A 452 8.80 15.00 27.13
C PRO A 452 9.99 14.03 26.98
N ALA A 453 10.64 13.68 28.09
CA ALA A 453 11.75 12.70 28.07
C ALA A 453 11.35 11.32 27.52
N TYR A 454 10.14 10.83 27.82
CA TYR A 454 9.64 9.57 27.26
C TYR A 454 9.17 9.72 25.82
N GLN A 455 8.71 10.91 25.42
CA GLN A 455 8.40 11.21 24.01
C GLN A 455 9.67 11.10 23.15
N ALA A 456 10.78 11.69 23.61
CA ALA A 456 12.09 11.57 22.96
C ALA A 456 12.57 10.10 22.88
N LYS A 457 12.48 9.35 23.99
CA LYS A 457 12.80 7.90 24.01
C LYS A 457 11.98 7.11 22.99
N LEU A 458 10.68 7.41 22.86
CA LEU A 458 9.81 6.74 21.89
C LEU A 458 10.22 7.03 20.45
N ALA A 459 10.54 8.29 20.12
CA ALA A 459 11.05 8.66 18.80
C ALA A 459 12.40 7.98 18.49
N LYS A 460 13.30 7.89 19.47
CA LYS A 460 14.56 7.14 19.34
C LYS A 460 14.31 5.65 19.05
N VAL A 461 13.36 5.03 19.73
CA VAL A 461 12.96 3.64 19.44
C VAL A 461 12.44 3.47 18.01
N PHE A 462 11.71 4.45 17.47
CA PHE A 462 11.27 4.41 16.07
C PHE A 462 12.47 4.41 15.11
N ALA A 463 13.45 5.28 15.33
CA ALA A 463 14.68 5.33 14.53
C ALA A 463 15.50 4.03 14.64
N LEU A 464 15.67 3.51 15.86
CA LEU A 464 16.36 2.23 16.11
C LEU A 464 15.66 1.05 15.44
N LEU A 465 14.31 1.04 15.40
CA LEU A 465 13.56 0.03 14.67
C LEU A 465 13.89 0.09 13.17
N ILE A 466 13.90 1.28 12.56
CA ILE A 466 14.25 1.43 11.14
C ILE A 466 15.69 0.97 10.87
N ALA A 467 16.65 1.35 11.71
CA ALA A 467 18.04 0.92 11.60
C ALA A 467 18.18 -0.60 11.71
N TYR A 468 17.48 -1.23 12.66
CA TYR A 468 17.42 -2.69 12.78
C TYR A 468 16.85 -3.35 11.52
N ASN A 469 15.80 -2.77 10.94
CA ASN A 469 15.12 -3.33 9.78
C ASN A 469 15.96 -3.30 8.51
N LYS A 470 16.73 -2.23 8.27
CA LYS A 470 17.68 -2.15 7.15
C LYS A 470 18.70 -3.28 7.19
N LYS A 471 19.26 -3.57 8.37
CA LYS A 471 20.25 -4.65 8.57
C LYS A 471 19.69 -6.04 8.30
N ASN A 472 18.37 -6.22 8.44
CA ASN A 472 17.71 -7.51 8.35
C ASN A 472 16.84 -7.65 7.08
N ASP A 473 16.92 -6.71 6.13
CA ASP A 473 16.08 -6.65 4.91
C ASP A 473 14.57 -6.73 5.22
N LEU A 474 14.16 -5.98 6.25
CA LEU A 474 12.77 -5.91 6.70
C LEU A 474 12.17 -4.59 6.29
N ASN A 475 10.88 -4.63 5.99
CA ASN A 475 10.21 -3.50 5.40
C ASN A 475 9.12 -2.94 6.32
N VAL A 476 9.53 -2.05 7.22
CA VAL A 476 8.65 -1.44 8.21
C VAL A 476 8.57 0.06 8.00
N LYS A 477 7.35 0.60 8.05
CA LYS A 477 7.11 2.04 8.08
C LYS A 477 6.42 2.44 9.38
N ILE A 478 6.75 3.60 9.90
CA ILE A 478 6.03 4.26 10.99
C ILE A 478 5.52 5.59 10.48
N ILE A 479 4.21 5.76 10.52
CA ILE A 479 3.52 6.97 10.09
C ILE A 479 2.76 7.49 11.32
N PHE A 480 3.07 8.70 11.76
CA PHE A 480 2.44 9.22 12.97
C PHE A 480 2.19 10.72 12.92
N GLU A 481 1.14 11.15 13.61
CA GLU A 481 0.83 12.56 13.84
C GLU A 481 1.32 12.96 15.23
N THR A 482 2.05 14.08 15.34
CA THR A 482 2.54 14.58 16.62
C THR A 482 2.49 16.10 16.74
N HIS A 483 2.37 16.57 17.98
CA HIS A 483 2.56 17.95 18.41
C HIS A 483 3.82 18.11 19.28
N SER A 484 4.60 17.05 19.47
CA SER A 484 5.78 17.07 20.33
C SER A 484 7.01 17.59 19.59
N GLN A 485 7.56 18.70 20.09
CA GLN A 485 8.90 19.14 19.68
C GLN A 485 9.95 18.08 20.03
N SER A 486 9.87 17.51 21.23
CA SER A 486 10.84 16.53 21.73
C SER A 486 10.92 15.27 20.86
N MET A 487 9.84 14.86 20.20
CA MET A 487 9.90 13.76 19.23
C MET A 487 10.62 14.13 17.94
N ILE A 488 10.40 15.35 17.43
CA ILE A 488 11.07 15.83 16.21
C ILE A 488 12.57 16.02 16.47
N ASP A 489 12.92 16.67 17.59
CA ASP A 489 14.31 16.90 17.98
C ASP A 489 15.05 15.59 18.18
N ALA A 490 14.43 14.60 18.85
CA ALA A 490 15.04 13.27 19.03
C ALA A 490 15.26 12.49 17.71
N LEU A 491 14.41 12.70 16.70
CA LEU A 491 14.67 12.14 15.36
C LEU A 491 15.88 12.83 14.71
N GLY A 492 16.03 14.14 14.89
CA GLY A 492 17.21 14.90 14.45
C GLY A 492 18.49 14.40 15.13
N GLU A 493 18.48 14.22 16.46
CA GLU A 493 19.59 13.63 17.22
C GLU A 493 19.98 12.23 16.69
N CYS A 494 19.00 11.40 16.33
CA CYS A 494 19.27 10.08 15.75
C CYS A 494 19.87 10.12 14.35
N ILE A 495 19.69 11.22 13.60
CA ILE A 495 20.32 11.41 12.27
C ILE A 495 21.79 11.84 12.44
N GLU A 496 22.08 12.64 13.46
CA GLU A 496 23.44 13.07 13.80
C GLU A 496 24.28 11.92 14.39
N ASP A 497 23.65 11.02 15.14
CA ASP A 497 24.29 9.88 15.79
C ASP A 497 24.81 8.83 14.78
N SER A 498 26.13 8.79 14.60
CA SER A 498 26.79 7.87 13.68
C SER A 498 26.69 6.39 14.05
N ASP A 499 26.31 6.07 15.29
CA ASP A 499 26.15 4.68 15.73
C ASP A 499 24.80 4.07 15.29
N ILE A 500 23.88 4.91 14.81
CA ILE A 500 22.56 4.51 14.33
C ILE A 500 22.55 4.56 12.79
N ASP A 501 22.19 3.45 12.14
CA ASP A 501 21.95 3.44 10.67
C ASP A 501 20.59 4.10 10.34
N PHE A 502 20.51 5.41 10.57
CA PHE A 502 19.34 6.24 10.36
C PHE A 502 19.79 7.60 9.82
N ASN A 503 19.22 8.03 8.70
CA ASN A 503 19.60 9.28 8.04
C ASN A 503 18.37 10.08 7.57
N ASN A 504 18.60 11.28 7.06
CA ASN A 504 17.54 12.19 6.63
C ASN A 504 16.67 11.66 5.47
N ASN A 505 17.12 10.66 4.71
CA ASN A 505 16.28 9.99 3.69
C ASN A 505 15.29 8.99 4.29
N ASP A 506 15.47 8.57 5.55
CA ASP A 506 14.58 7.65 6.24
C ASP A 506 13.38 8.36 6.88
N VAL A 507 13.45 9.68 7.04
CA VAL A 507 12.38 10.48 7.66
C VAL A 507 11.84 11.55 6.72
N SER A 508 10.53 11.76 6.76
CA SER A 508 9.88 12.95 6.18
C SER A 508 8.96 13.56 7.21
N VAL A 509 8.92 14.89 7.24
CA VAL A 509 7.95 15.62 8.04
C VAL A 509 7.03 16.39 7.10
N ASN A 510 5.74 16.12 7.18
CA ASN A 510 4.72 16.76 6.35
C ASN A 510 3.93 17.71 7.23
N VAL A 511 3.97 18.99 6.86
CA VAL A 511 3.29 20.06 7.57
C VAL A 511 1.93 20.30 6.96
N PHE A 512 0.89 20.28 7.80
CA PHE A 512 -0.50 20.48 7.43
C PHE A 512 -0.98 21.85 7.90
N GLU A 513 -1.39 22.67 6.94
CA GLU A 513 -1.92 24.01 7.20
C GLU A 513 -3.32 24.17 6.64
N LYS A 514 -4.14 24.92 7.38
CA LYS A 514 -5.43 25.39 6.86
C LYS A 514 -5.24 26.73 6.18
N ILE A 515 -5.67 26.81 4.94
CA ILE A 515 -5.74 28.05 4.18
C ILE A 515 -7.18 28.58 4.17
N ASN A 516 -7.38 29.75 3.56
CA ASN A 516 -8.68 30.39 3.38
C ASN A 516 -9.73 29.35 2.91
N ASN A 517 -10.95 29.43 3.46
CA ASN A 517 -12.06 28.49 3.23
C ASN A 517 -11.91 27.08 3.83
N ASN A 518 -11.14 26.90 4.90
CA ASN A 518 -10.98 25.63 5.62
C ASN A 518 -10.37 24.48 4.80
N GLU A 519 -9.72 24.79 3.68
CA GLU A 519 -9.02 23.81 2.85
C GLU A 519 -7.65 23.49 3.47
N THR A 520 -7.26 22.22 3.40
CA THR A 520 -5.94 21.77 3.82
C THR A 520 -4.92 21.87 2.68
N LYS A 521 -3.76 22.45 2.96
CA LYS A 521 -2.55 22.30 2.14
C LYS A 521 -1.46 21.61 2.93
N THR A 522 -0.58 20.92 2.21
CA THR A 522 0.58 20.24 2.79
C THR A 522 1.87 20.66 2.11
N TYR A 523 2.93 20.82 2.87
CA TYR A 523 4.29 20.95 2.35
C TYR A 523 5.24 20.10 3.19
N LYS A 524 6.44 19.84 2.64
CA LYS A 524 7.47 19.04 3.30
C LYS A 524 8.42 19.94 4.08
N ALA A 525 8.73 19.51 5.29
CA ALA A 525 9.86 19.97 6.07
C ALA A 525 10.83 18.78 6.21
N GLU A 526 12.13 19.07 6.20
CA GLU A 526 13.16 18.06 6.08
C GLU A 526 14.27 18.31 7.09
N PHE A 527 14.99 17.24 7.39
CA PHE A 527 16.24 17.33 8.14
C PHE A 527 17.40 17.49 7.16
N ASP A 528 18.34 18.34 7.51
CA ASP A 528 19.63 18.37 6.83
C ASP A 528 20.45 17.10 7.15
N LYS A 529 21.66 17.01 6.62
CA LYS A 529 22.54 15.85 6.85
C LYS A 529 23.07 15.75 8.29
N ASN A 530 22.97 16.81 9.07
CA ASN A 530 23.42 16.87 10.46
C ASN A 530 22.25 16.73 11.44
N GLY A 531 21.03 16.44 10.95
CA GLY A 531 19.86 16.30 11.82
C GLY A 531 19.21 17.63 12.24
N PHE A 532 19.61 18.77 11.68
CA PHE A 532 18.91 20.03 11.92
C PHE A 532 17.61 20.06 11.12
N PHE A 533 16.52 20.43 11.80
CA PHE A 533 15.21 20.53 11.17
C PHE A 533 15.03 21.88 10.46
N GLU A 534 14.83 21.83 9.15
CA GLU A 534 14.61 22.99 8.29
C GLU A 534 13.11 23.20 8.02
N ASN A 535 12.71 24.46 7.79
CA ASN A 535 11.33 24.84 7.46
C ASN A 535 10.32 24.53 8.59
N TRP A 536 10.67 24.85 9.84
CA TRP A 536 9.71 24.82 10.95
C TRP A 536 8.45 25.62 10.60
N PRO A 537 7.24 25.05 10.82
CA PRO A 537 6.02 25.81 10.67
C PRO A 537 6.02 27.03 11.59
N VAL A 538 5.78 28.21 11.01
CA VAL A 538 5.77 29.47 11.75
C VAL A 538 4.71 29.41 12.84
N GLY A 539 5.14 29.64 14.09
CA GLY A 539 4.26 29.68 15.25
C GLY A 539 3.71 28.32 15.70
N PHE A 540 4.40 27.22 15.38
CA PHE A 540 3.97 25.88 15.79
C PHE A 540 4.08 25.65 17.32
N PHE A 541 5.08 26.25 17.98
CA PHE A 541 5.30 26.14 19.43
C PHE A 541 5.09 27.46 20.19
N THR A 542 4.87 28.56 19.48
CA THR A 542 4.40 29.78 20.12
C THR A 542 2.93 29.54 20.44
N GLY A 543 2.62 29.15 21.68
CA GLY A 543 1.24 29.16 22.16
C GLY A 543 0.62 30.51 21.81
N ASN A 544 -0.58 30.49 21.23
CA ASN A 544 -1.29 31.71 20.84
C ASN A 544 -1.37 32.72 21.97
#